data_AF-A0A538SXJ9-F1
#
_entry.id   AF-A0A538SXJ9-F1
#
_cell.length_a   1.000
_cell.length_b   1.000
_cell.length_c   1.000
_cell.angle_alpha   90.00
_cell.angle_beta   90.00
_cell.angle_gamma   90.00
#
_symmetry.space_group_name_H-M   'P 1'
#
loop_
_entity.id
_entity.type
_entity.pdbx_description
1 polymer ?
#
loop_
_entity_poly.entity_id
_entity_poly.type
_entity_poly.pdbx_seq_one_letter_code
_entity_poly.pdbx_strand_id
1 'polypeptide(L)'
;VHNNLGVALAAQGRLEDAIPHFRDAIRAKESDGQAHTNLGMALAQVGRFDQAIPELRRALELDPGNATARSHLAEALQKSGRPE
;
A
#
# COMPACT_ATOMS: atom_id res chain seq x y z
N VAL A 1 -3.28 -5.31 15.33
CA VAL A 1 -3.94 -4.07 15.79
C VAL A 1 -3.57 -2.87 14.92
N HIS A 2 -2.30 -2.70 14.55
CA HIS A 2 -1.86 -1.57 13.72
C HIS A 2 -2.51 -1.50 12.32
N ASN A 3 -2.73 -2.62 11.63
CA ASN A 3 -3.41 -2.60 10.33
C ASN A 3 -4.85 -2.03 10.42
N ASN A 4 -5.63 -2.44 11.41
CA ASN A 4 -7.01 -1.96 11.57
C ASN A 4 -7.07 -0.47 11.90
N LEU A 5 -6.11 0.03 12.70
CA LEU A 5 -5.99 1.45 13.00
C LEU A 5 -5.60 2.26 11.75
N GLY A 6 -4.64 1.75 10.97
CA GLY A 6 -4.27 2.34 9.68
C GLY A 6 -5.47 2.41 8.73
N VAL A 7 -6.26 1.34 8.62
CA VAL A 7 -7.49 1.33 7.80
C VAL A 7 -8.49 2.35 8.30
N ALA A 8 -8.72 2.45 9.62
CA ALA A 8 -9.64 3.43 10.19
C ALA A 8 -9.21 4.89 9.92
N LEU A 9 -7.91 5.17 9.98
CA LEU A 9 -7.36 6.50 9.66
C LEU A 9 -7.46 6.79 8.16
N ALA A 10 -7.15 5.82 7.31
CA ALA A 10 -7.30 5.95 5.87
C ALA A 10 -8.76 6.22 5.46
N ALA A 11 -9.72 5.55 6.09
CA ALA A 11 -11.16 5.78 5.88
C ALA A 11 -11.60 7.20 6.30
N GLN A 12 -10.88 7.85 7.22
CA GLN A 12 -11.09 9.25 7.61
C GLN A 12 -10.33 10.24 6.70
N GLY A 13 -9.68 9.78 5.63
CA GLY A 13 -8.83 10.61 4.77
C GLY A 13 -7.48 10.97 5.38
N ARG A 14 -7.16 10.47 6.58
CA ARG A 14 -5.91 10.73 7.31
C ARG A 14 -4.82 9.75 6.87
N LEU A 15 -4.51 9.79 5.58
CA LEU A 15 -3.60 8.83 4.94
C LEU A 15 -2.17 8.94 5.46
N GLU A 16 -1.69 10.16 5.74
CA GLU A 16 -0.35 10.36 6.30
C GLU A 16 -0.19 9.74 7.69
N ASP A 17 -1.23 9.81 8.53
CA ASP A 17 -1.27 9.17 9.84
C ASP A 17 -1.41 7.65 9.76
N ALA A 18 -2.02 7.13 8.68
CA ALA A 18 -2.21 5.69 8.47
C ALA A 18 -0.92 4.96 8.07
N ILE A 19 -0.05 5.61 7.29
CA ILE A 19 1.22 5.06 6.79
C ILE A 19 2.09 4.41 7.89
N PRO A 20 2.41 5.07 9.02
CA PRO A 20 3.24 4.47 10.06
C PRO A 20 2.61 3.20 10.63
N HIS A 21 1.29 3.15 10.76
CA HIS A 21 0.59 1.97 11.27
C HIS A 21 0.64 0.78 10.30
N PHE A 22 0.57 1.01 8.99
CA PHE A 22 0.78 -0.06 8.02
C PHE A 22 2.23 -0.55 8.02
N ARG A 23 3.21 0.36 8.16
CA ARG A 23 4.62 -0.02 8.30
C ARG A 23 4.88 -0.86 9.54
N ASP A 24 4.27 -0.53 10.67
CA ASP A 24 4.39 -1.33 11.89
C ASP A 24 3.68 -2.68 11.76
N ALA A 25 2.57 -2.74 11.03
CA ALA A 25 1.91 -4.02 10.70
C ALA A 25 2.83 -4.92 9.85
N ILE A 26 3.52 -4.36 8.84
CA ILE A 26 4.50 -5.07 8.02
C ILE A 26 5.71 -5.52 8.86
N ARG A 27 6.23 -4.66 9.75
CA ARG A 27 7.32 -5.05 10.67
C ARG A 27 6.94 -6.21 11.58
N ALA A 28 5.68 -6.27 12.01
CA ALA A 28 5.18 -7.37 12.83
C ALA A 28 4.97 -8.66 12.00
N LYS A 29 4.65 -8.53 10.70
CA LYS A 29 4.46 -9.65 9.79
C LYS A 29 4.82 -9.25 8.36
N GLU A 30 6.06 -9.53 7.96
CA GLU A 30 6.61 -9.15 6.65
C GLU A 30 5.91 -9.87 5.47
N SER A 31 5.23 -10.97 5.74
CA SER A 31 4.45 -11.72 4.74
C SER A 31 2.97 -11.34 4.73
N ASP A 32 2.58 -10.20 5.32
CA ASP A 32 1.20 -9.71 5.30
C ASP A 32 0.92 -8.91 4.01
N GLY A 33 0.46 -9.62 2.97
CA GLY A 33 0.13 -9.02 1.68
C GLY A 33 -0.96 -7.95 1.75
N GLN A 34 -1.86 -8.02 2.73
CA GLN A 34 -2.90 -7.00 2.93
C GLN A 34 -2.30 -5.72 3.52
N ALA A 35 -1.38 -5.82 4.47
CA ALA A 35 -0.68 -4.66 5.02
C ALA A 35 0.16 -3.95 3.95
N HIS A 36 0.85 -4.70 3.08
CA HIS A 36 1.56 -4.16 1.91
C HIS A 36 0.60 -3.47 0.93
N THR A 37 -0.55 -4.06 0.64
CA THR A 37 -1.59 -3.44 -0.22
C THR A 37 -2.07 -2.12 0.36
N ASN A 38 -2.40 -2.10 1.66
CA ASN A 38 -2.88 -0.92 2.35
C ASN A 38 -1.84 0.21 2.40
N LEU A 39 -0.58 -0.13 2.68
CA LEU A 39 0.52 0.83 2.65
C LEU A 39 0.71 1.42 1.25
N GLY A 40 0.77 0.55 0.23
CA GLY A 40 0.91 0.96 -1.17
C GLY A 40 -0.22 1.87 -1.64
N MET A 41 -1.46 1.53 -1.32
CA MET A 41 -2.64 2.34 -1.61
C MET A 41 -2.60 3.69 -0.89
N ALA A 42 -2.22 3.73 0.39
CA ALA A 42 -2.12 4.98 1.14
C ALA A 42 -1.03 5.89 0.56
N LEU A 43 0.14 5.33 0.20
CA LEU A 43 1.25 6.06 -0.42
C LEU A 43 0.89 6.60 -1.80
N ALA A 44 0.20 5.82 -2.63
CA ALA A 44 -0.26 6.26 -3.95
C ALA A 44 -1.23 7.44 -3.85
N GLN A 45 -2.19 7.38 -2.92
CA GLN A 45 -3.16 8.44 -2.72
C GLN A 45 -2.53 9.75 -2.21
N VAL A 46 -1.43 9.70 -1.45
CA VAL A 46 -0.67 10.91 -1.06
C VAL A 46 0.40 11.32 -2.10
N GLY A 47 0.38 10.71 -3.28
CA GLY A 47 1.28 11.04 -4.41
C GLY A 47 2.69 10.48 -4.29
N ARG A 48 2.98 9.59 -3.32
CA ARG A 48 4.30 8.98 -3.10
C ARG A 48 4.45 7.69 -3.91
N PHE A 49 4.32 7.80 -5.23
CA PHE A 49 4.28 6.64 -6.14
C PHE A 49 5.57 5.80 -6.11
N ASP A 50 6.75 6.42 -6.00
CA ASP A 50 8.03 5.68 -5.88
C ASP A 50 8.10 4.77 -4.66
N GLN A 51 7.38 5.13 -3.58
CA GLN A 51 7.28 4.30 -2.38
C GLN A 51 6.10 3.31 -2.47
N ALA A 52 5.04 3.65 -3.19
CA ALA A 52 3.86 2.80 -3.35
C ALA A 52 4.15 1.54 -4.20
N ILE A 53 4.87 1.72 -5.32
CA ILE A 53 5.17 0.65 -6.28
C ILE A 53 5.82 -0.59 -5.63
N PRO A 54 6.92 -0.49 -4.85
CA PRO A 54 7.54 -1.67 -4.26
C PRO A 54 6.61 -2.39 -3.27
N GLU A 55 5.78 -1.66 -2.52
CA GLU A 55 4.82 -2.26 -1.58
C GLU A 55 3.72 -3.03 -2.32
N LEU A 56 3.19 -2.45 -3.40
CA LEU A 56 2.16 -3.10 -4.22
C LEU A 56 2.70 -4.32 -4.98
N ARG A 57 3.96 -4.27 -5.45
CA ARG A 57 4.64 -5.44 -6.01
C ARG A 57 4.79 -6.54 -4.98
N ARG A 58 5.22 -6.20 -3.75
CA ARG A 58 5.36 -7.18 -2.67
C ARG A 58 4.01 -7.80 -2.30
N ALA A 59 2.94 -7.01 -2.28
CA ALA A 59 1.59 -7.52 -2.09
C ALA A 59 1.20 -8.56 -3.17
N LEU A 60 1.54 -8.32 -4.44
CA LEU A 60 1.28 -9.25 -5.54
C LEU A 60 2.20 -10.47 -5.55
N GLU A 61 3.42 -10.37 -5.01
CA GLU A 61 4.28 -11.54 -4.80
C GLU A 61 3.70 -12.48 -3.73
N LEU A 62 3.10 -11.91 -2.68
CA LEU A 62 2.48 -12.66 -1.58
C LEU A 62 1.09 -13.18 -1.95
N ASP A 63 0.33 -12.39 -2.70
CA ASP A 63 -0.99 -12.75 -3.22
C ASP A 63 -1.14 -12.26 -4.68
N PRO A 64 -0.78 -13.12 -5.66
CA PRO A 64 -0.92 -12.79 -7.08
C PRO A 64 -2.37 -12.52 -7.53
N GLY A 65 -3.36 -12.95 -6.74
CA GLY A 65 -4.78 -12.76 -7.01
C GLY A 65 -5.33 -11.41 -6.53
N ASN A 66 -4.51 -10.59 -5.86
CA ASN A 66 -4.95 -9.33 -5.29
C ASN A 66 -5.19 -8.26 -6.37
N ALA A 67 -6.42 -8.22 -6.89
CA ALA A 67 -6.85 -7.28 -7.91
C ALA A 67 -6.68 -5.82 -7.47
N THR A 68 -6.90 -5.51 -6.19
CA THR A 68 -6.72 -4.16 -5.63
C THR A 68 -5.26 -3.71 -5.74
N ALA A 69 -4.32 -4.56 -5.32
CA ALA A 69 -2.89 -4.25 -5.44
C ALA A 69 -2.47 -4.06 -6.91
N ARG A 70 -3.01 -4.88 -7.82
CA ARG A 70 -2.74 -4.76 -9.27
C ARG A 70 -3.25 -3.45 -9.85
N SER A 71 -4.49 -3.05 -9.52
CA SER A 71 -5.09 -1.80 -9.98
C SER A 71 -4.30 -0.57 -9.48
N HIS A 72 -3.96 -0.54 -8.20
CA HIS A 72 -3.16 0.56 -7.64
C HIS A 72 -1.72 0.56 -8.16
N LEU A 73 -1.14 -0.60 -8.48
CA LEU A 73 0.19 -0.65 -9.07
C LEU A 73 0.19 -0.03 -10.47
N ALA A 74 -0.81 -0.38 -11.29
CA ALA A 74 -0.98 0.20 -12.62
C ALA A 74 -1.21 1.72 -12.55
N GLU A 75 -2.00 2.20 -11.60
CA GLU A 75 -2.19 3.64 -11.37
C GLU A 75 -0.88 4.32 -10.97
N ALA A 76 -0.17 3.74 -9.99
CA ALA A 76 1.09 4.31 -9.49
C ALA A 76 2.16 4.36 -10.58
N LEU A 77 2.28 3.33 -11.43
CA LEU A 77 3.21 3.31 -12.56
C LEU A 77 2.88 4.42 -13.57
N GLN A 78 1.62 4.51 -14.00
CA GLN A 78 1.17 5.57 -14.93
C GLN A 78 1.43 6.97 -14.38
N LYS A 79 1.16 7.21 -13.10
CA LYS A 79 1.35 8.51 -12.46
C LYS A 79 2.81 8.83 -12.15
N SER A 80 3.64 7.83 -11.92
CA SER A 80 5.09 7.99 -11.71
C SER A 80 5.87 8.30 -13.00
N GLY A 81 5.21 8.22 -14.17
CA GLY A 81 5.88 8.44 -15.46
C GLY A 81 6.89 7.35 -15.82
N ARG A 82 6.84 6.19 -15.15
CA ARG A 82 7.61 4.99 -15.47
C ARG A 82 6.76 4.11 -16.40
N PRO A 83 6.98 4.13 -17.73
CA PRO A 83 6.44 3.07 -18.58
C PRO A 83 7.06 1.74 -18.13
N GLU A 84 6.23 0.69 -18.11
CA GLU A 84 6.60 -0.69 -17.73
C GLU A 84 7.88 -1.19 -18.42
#